data_AF-A0A2E4M7I1-F1
#
_entry.id   AF-A0A2E4M7I1-F1
#
_cell.length_a   1.000
_cell.length_b   1.000
_cell.length_c   1.000
_cell.angle_alpha   90.00
_cell.angle_beta   90.00
_cell.angle_gamma   90.00
#
_symmetry.space_group_name_H-M   'P 1'
#
loop_
_entity.id
_entity.type
_entity.pdbx_description
1 polymer ?
#
loop_
_entity_poly.entity_id
_entity_poly.type
_entity_poly.pdbx_seq_one_letter_code
_entity_poly.pdbx_strand_id
1 'polypeptide(L)'
;MPLNHIKILILTLCLTGLMSDSIIAFQESETDRIQILIKQLGSEEFESRELAESALMKIGLQASDALQSALKSPDLEIRTRARRILVKSLQDDFERKLQAFVNDVEGKLEHDLPGWKRYRQVVGSDKNHRLLFASMVRSEASLLHAMDTKKHFNAMFERRVKALQPAYTGIRNSQSIEAANIAALLFAGLSIDAAGKNTTHHHIYNLLNYNKTMEIVRGSNRKPILVKLLDLWVRENSNGANKFYPLMLTMTYDLKDAGLEIGKATLQDTTTSSSYRQYAAVAIAKFGGTEDIELLFPLLTEKTVVHTWSTNQVEGGIIRTQARDVALALLLYMTRQSHEDYGYKYIQPNPTMIFNGYSCGFASDELRDQAQEKWAKWWADNKQKVLTDEE
;
A
#
# COMPACT_ATOMS: atom_id res chain seq x y z
N MET A 1 -35.86 -72.71 -21.84
CA MET A 1 -34.67 -73.51 -22.22
C MET A 1 -34.55 -73.52 -23.73
N PRO A 2 -33.35 -73.55 -24.36
CA PRO A 2 -31.97 -73.49 -23.80
C PRO A 2 -31.14 -72.29 -24.36
N LEU A 3 -30.28 -71.65 -23.54
CA LEU A 3 -28.80 -71.75 -23.44
C LEU A 3 -27.98 -71.32 -24.68
N ASN A 4 -27.16 -70.25 -24.52
CA ASN A 4 -25.70 -70.24 -24.82
C ASN A 4 -24.99 -68.92 -24.41
N HIS A 5 -24.27 -69.00 -23.27
CA HIS A 5 -22.86 -68.59 -23.05
C HIS A 5 -22.41 -67.10 -23.21
N ILE A 6 -22.13 -66.38 -22.11
CA ILE A 6 -20.82 -66.23 -21.41
C ILE A 6 -19.68 -65.69 -22.30
N LYS A 7 -19.24 -64.46 -21.99
CA LYS A 7 -17.84 -63.92 -21.98
C LYS A 7 -17.72 -62.50 -22.57
N ILE A 8 -18.16 -61.46 -21.85
CA ILE A 8 -17.52 -60.12 -21.91
C ILE A 8 -17.60 -59.49 -20.51
N LEU A 9 -16.79 -60.00 -19.59
CA LEU A 9 -16.40 -59.31 -18.36
C LEU A 9 -14.92 -59.65 -18.17
N ILE A 10 -14.12 -58.66 -17.78
CA ILE A 10 -12.65 -58.68 -17.70
C ILE A 10 -11.97 -58.29 -19.02
N LEU A 11 -12.00 -56.99 -19.35
CA LEU A 11 -10.88 -56.33 -20.04
C LEU A 11 -10.78 -54.84 -19.68
N THR A 12 -11.07 -54.50 -18.42
CA THR A 12 -10.97 -53.12 -17.90
C THR A 12 -10.35 -53.09 -16.50
N LEU A 13 -9.41 -54.00 -16.22
CA LEU A 13 -8.60 -53.99 -15.00
C LEU A 13 -7.10 -54.22 -15.22
N CYS A 14 -6.62 -54.28 -16.47
CA CYS A 14 -5.18 -54.44 -16.76
C CYS A 14 -4.50 -53.16 -17.29
N LEU A 15 -5.24 -52.12 -17.69
CA LEU A 15 -4.63 -50.84 -18.11
C LEU A 15 -4.36 -49.86 -16.96
N THR A 16 -4.97 -50.06 -15.78
CA THR A 16 -4.62 -49.29 -14.56
C THR A 16 -3.38 -49.87 -13.87
N GLY A 17 -3.21 -51.20 -13.85
CA GLY A 17 -2.06 -51.87 -13.23
C GLY A 17 -0.73 -51.59 -13.95
N LEU A 18 -0.70 -51.63 -15.29
CA LEU A 18 0.53 -51.39 -16.06
C LEU A 18 1.02 -49.93 -15.98
N MET A 19 0.12 -48.96 -15.82
CA MET A 19 0.48 -47.56 -15.60
C MET A 19 1.00 -47.36 -14.16
N SER A 20 0.38 -48.00 -13.16
CA SER A 20 0.82 -47.92 -11.77
C SER A 20 2.18 -48.58 -11.52
N ASP A 21 2.44 -49.78 -12.06
CA ASP A 21 3.71 -50.49 -11.89
C ASP A 21 4.87 -49.77 -12.59
N SER A 22 4.61 -49.17 -13.75
CA SER A 22 5.62 -48.38 -14.49
C SER A 22 5.96 -47.05 -13.80
N ILE A 23 4.98 -46.42 -13.15
CA ILE A 23 5.19 -45.18 -12.37
C ILE A 23 5.98 -45.48 -11.10
N ILE A 24 5.68 -46.58 -10.41
CA ILE A 24 6.37 -46.99 -9.18
C ILE A 24 7.84 -47.32 -9.47
N ALA A 25 8.12 -48.13 -10.50
CA ALA A 25 9.49 -48.49 -10.87
C ALA A 25 10.34 -47.27 -11.32
N PHE A 26 9.72 -46.29 -11.99
CA PHE A 26 10.39 -45.05 -12.38
C PHE A 26 10.72 -44.16 -11.17
N GLN A 27 9.80 -44.03 -10.21
CA GLN A 27 10.03 -43.26 -8.98
C GLN A 27 11.09 -43.87 -8.06
N GLU A 28 11.13 -45.20 -7.97
CA GLU A 28 12.15 -45.94 -7.22
C GLU A 28 13.55 -45.72 -7.84
N SER A 29 13.64 -45.80 -9.17
CA SER A 29 14.88 -45.51 -9.92
C SER A 29 15.36 -44.06 -9.77
N GLU A 30 14.46 -43.09 -9.75
CA GLU A 30 14.81 -41.67 -9.58
C GLU A 30 15.27 -41.36 -8.15
N THR A 31 14.64 -41.99 -7.14
CA THR A 31 15.04 -41.87 -5.74
C THR A 31 16.44 -42.42 -5.50
N ASP A 32 16.74 -43.61 -6.03
CA ASP A 32 18.06 -44.22 -5.95
C ASP A 32 19.13 -43.35 -6.62
N ARG A 33 18.81 -42.79 -7.78
CA ARG A 33 19.68 -41.83 -8.47
C ARG A 33 19.97 -40.61 -7.60
N ILE A 34 18.98 -40.03 -6.94
CA ILE A 34 19.17 -38.87 -6.05
C ILE A 34 20.10 -39.23 -4.88
N GLN A 35 19.95 -40.41 -4.29
CA GLN A 35 20.82 -40.85 -3.19
C GLN A 35 22.28 -41.04 -3.64
N ILE A 36 22.50 -41.61 -4.83
CA ILE A 36 23.84 -41.74 -5.41
C ILE A 36 24.48 -40.36 -5.60
N LEU A 37 23.74 -39.42 -6.18
CA LEU A 37 24.23 -38.05 -6.39
C LEU A 37 24.55 -37.35 -5.06
N ILE A 38 23.73 -37.55 -4.02
CA ILE A 38 24.01 -37.00 -2.67
C ILE A 38 25.32 -37.55 -2.11
N LYS A 39 25.57 -38.86 -2.26
CA LYS A 39 26.84 -39.47 -1.82
C LYS A 39 28.02 -38.88 -2.60
N GLN A 40 27.86 -38.63 -3.89
CA GLN A 40 28.89 -38.05 -4.76
C GLN A 40 29.21 -36.58 -4.43
N LEU A 41 28.34 -35.86 -3.72
CA LEU A 41 28.67 -34.52 -3.19
C LEU A 41 29.85 -34.55 -2.22
N GLY A 42 30.12 -35.69 -1.57
CA GLY A 42 31.27 -35.91 -0.69
C GLY A 42 32.43 -36.67 -1.35
N SER A 43 32.44 -36.78 -2.68
CA SER A 43 33.55 -37.43 -3.40
C SER A 43 34.86 -36.69 -3.16
N GLU A 44 35.98 -37.40 -3.11
CA GLU A 44 37.32 -36.80 -3.06
C GLU A 44 37.64 -36.02 -4.36
N GLU A 45 37.10 -36.47 -5.49
CA GLU A 45 37.27 -35.85 -6.79
C GLU A 45 36.37 -34.62 -6.97
N PHE A 46 36.98 -33.46 -7.21
CA PHE A 46 36.25 -32.20 -7.40
C PHE A 46 35.25 -32.27 -8.57
N GLU A 47 35.64 -32.86 -9.69
CA GLU A 47 34.77 -33.00 -10.87
C GLU A 47 33.52 -33.82 -10.56
N SER A 48 33.67 -34.94 -9.84
CA SER A 48 32.56 -35.76 -9.37
C SER A 48 31.59 -34.97 -8.49
N ARG A 49 32.09 -34.07 -7.62
CA ARG A 49 31.25 -33.19 -6.78
C ARG A 49 30.46 -32.18 -7.62
N GLU A 50 31.11 -31.53 -8.58
CA GLU A 50 30.47 -30.52 -9.44
C GLU A 50 29.40 -31.15 -10.37
N LEU A 51 29.67 -32.34 -10.90
CA LEU A 51 28.70 -33.08 -11.71
C LEU A 51 27.48 -33.50 -10.90
N ALA A 52 27.70 -34.01 -9.69
CA ALA A 52 26.63 -34.40 -8.79
C ALA A 52 25.76 -33.21 -8.38
N GLU A 53 26.37 -32.08 -8.06
CA GLU A 53 25.66 -30.84 -7.77
C GLU A 53 24.86 -30.34 -8.96
N SER A 54 25.45 -30.28 -10.16
CA SER A 54 24.75 -29.87 -11.38
C SER A 54 23.55 -30.78 -11.68
N ALA A 55 23.70 -32.10 -11.47
CA ALA A 55 22.62 -33.05 -11.66
C ALA A 55 21.48 -32.85 -10.63
N LEU A 56 21.80 -32.67 -9.35
CA LEU A 56 20.80 -32.39 -8.31
C LEU A 56 20.09 -31.05 -8.52
N MET A 57 20.81 -30.03 -8.99
CA MET A 57 20.23 -28.76 -9.41
C MET A 57 19.25 -28.90 -10.57
N LYS A 58 19.55 -29.76 -11.56
CA LYS A 58 18.65 -30.06 -12.68
C LYS A 58 17.41 -30.85 -12.26
N ILE A 59 17.54 -31.75 -11.28
CA ILE A 59 16.40 -32.48 -10.68
C ILE A 59 15.49 -31.50 -9.91
N GLY A 60 16.06 -30.49 -9.26
CA GLY A 60 15.29 -29.42 -8.62
C GLY A 60 14.54 -29.91 -7.39
N LEU A 61 13.23 -29.62 -7.30
CA LEU A 61 12.47 -29.83 -6.07
C LEU A 61 12.19 -31.30 -5.74
N GLN A 62 12.27 -32.19 -6.73
CA GLN A 62 12.12 -33.63 -6.49
C GLN A 62 13.22 -34.18 -5.56
N ALA A 63 14.37 -33.51 -5.48
CA ALA A 63 15.45 -33.87 -4.56
C ALA A 63 15.31 -33.28 -3.15
N SER A 64 14.24 -32.50 -2.86
CA SER A 64 14.16 -31.70 -1.62
C SER A 64 14.29 -32.52 -0.35
N ASP A 65 13.59 -33.65 -0.26
CA ASP A 65 13.51 -34.45 0.97
C ASP A 65 14.83 -35.17 1.24
N ALA A 66 15.47 -35.65 0.18
CA ALA A 66 16.78 -36.26 0.25
C ALA A 66 17.86 -35.23 0.61
N LEU A 67 17.80 -34.02 0.03
CA LEU A 67 18.69 -32.90 0.38
C LEU A 67 18.50 -32.43 1.83
N GLN A 68 17.25 -32.35 2.32
CA GLN A 68 16.96 -32.05 3.72
C GLN A 68 17.56 -33.12 4.66
N SER A 69 17.46 -34.38 4.28
CA SER A 69 18.08 -35.49 5.03
C SER A 69 19.60 -35.38 5.03
N ALA A 70 20.21 -35.02 3.89
CA ALA A 70 21.64 -34.82 3.73
C ALA A 70 22.21 -33.68 4.59
N LEU A 71 21.40 -32.73 5.04
CA LEU A 71 21.82 -31.70 6.00
C LEU A 71 22.27 -32.27 7.36
N LYS A 72 21.92 -33.52 7.66
CA LYS A 72 22.32 -34.27 8.86
C LYS A 72 23.51 -35.21 8.62
N SER A 73 24.08 -35.23 7.41
CA SER A 73 25.23 -36.07 7.07
C SER A 73 26.41 -35.82 8.02
N PRO A 74 27.21 -36.83 8.40
CA PRO A 74 28.46 -36.61 9.14
C PRO A 74 29.50 -35.85 8.30
N ASP A 75 29.43 -35.91 6.98
CA ASP A 75 30.33 -35.22 6.06
C ASP A 75 29.96 -33.72 5.90
N LEU A 76 30.91 -32.84 6.18
CA LEU A 76 30.75 -31.39 6.09
C LEU A 76 30.54 -30.90 4.64
N GLU A 77 31.20 -31.51 3.66
CA GLU A 77 31.09 -31.15 2.25
C GLU A 77 29.67 -31.46 1.75
N ILE A 78 29.16 -32.65 2.06
CA ILE A 78 27.77 -33.05 1.76
C ILE A 78 26.79 -32.06 2.41
N ARG A 79 26.93 -31.74 3.70
CA ARG A 79 26.02 -30.78 4.38
C ARG A 79 26.03 -29.40 3.72
N THR A 80 27.21 -28.92 3.33
CA THR A 80 27.38 -27.56 2.78
C THR A 80 26.78 -27.45 1.39
N ARG A 81 27.08 -28.41 0.50
CA ARG A 81 26.53 -28.45 -0.85
C ARG A 81 25.04 -28.74 -0.86
N ALA A 82 24.58 -29.71 -0.05
CA ALA A 82 23.15 -29.99 0.06
C ALA A 82 22.35 -28.76 0.50
N ARG A 83 22.88 -27.94 1.43
CA ARG A 83 22.26 -26.66 1.80
C ARG A 83 22.20 -25.68 0.63
N ARG A 84 23.30 -25.50 -0.10
CA ARG A 84 23.36 -24.58 -1.26
C ARG A 84 22.35 -25.00 -2.34
N ILE A 85 22.34 -26.28 -2.69
CA ILE A 85 21.43 -26.86 -3.68
C ILE A 85 19.99 -26.68 -3.22
N LEU A 86 19.66 -27.04 -1.98
CA LEU A 86 18.30 -26.92 -1.46
C LEU A 86 17.80 -25.48 -1.51
N VAL A 87 18.59 -24.50 -1.05
CA VAL A 87 18.21 -23.08 -1.09
C VAL A 87 17.98 -22.62 -2.53
N LYS A 88 18.87 -22.98 -3.45
CA LYS A 88 18.76 -22.58 -4.85
C LYS A 88 17.56 -23.24 -5.55
N SER A 89 17.34 -24.54 -5.35
CA SER A 89 16.19 -25.27 -5.91
C SER A 89 14.86 -24.72 -5.41
N LEU A 90 14.76 -24.35 -4.13
CA LEU A 90 13.57 -23.72 -3.57
C LEU A 90 13.33 -22.33 -4.19
N GLN A 91 14.39 -21.53 -4.36
CA GLN A 91 14.29 -20.22 -4.99
C GLN A 91 13.87 -20.32 -6.46
N ASP A 92 14.49 -21.24 -7.22
CA ASP A 92 14.19 -21.41 -8.65
C ASP A 92 12.78 -21.93 -8.89
N ASP A 93 12.27 -22.81 -8.02
CA ASP A 93 10.86 -23.22 -8.08
C ASP A 93 9.89 -22.10 -7.71
N PHE A 94 10.20 -21.33 -6.67
CA PHE A 94 9.40 -20.17 -6.30
C PHE A 94 9.31 -19.16 -7.46
N GLU A 95 10.42 -18.85 -8.13
CA GLU A 95 10.45 -17.97 -9.29
C GLU A 95 9.69 -18.57 -10.49
N ARG A 96 9.82 -19.88 -10.74
CA ARG A 96 9.02 -20.56 -11.78
C ARG A 96 7.51 -20.45 -11.51
N LYS A 97 7.07 -20.66 -10.27
CA LYS A 97 5.67 -20.51 -9.85
C LYS A 97 5.19 -19.07 -10.04
N LEU A 98 5.97 -18.07 -9.63
CA LEU A 98 5.64 -16.67 -9.85
C LEU A 98 5.57 -16.32 -11.34
N GLN A 99 6.45 -16.85 -12.17
CA GLN A 99 6.42 -16.61 -13.61
C GLN A 99 5.21 -17.26 -14.28
N ALA A 100 4.86 -18.49 -13.89
CA ALA A 100 3.63 -19.16 -14.34
C ALA A 100 2.38 -18.34 -13.94
N PHE A 101 2.36 -17.83 -12.71
CA PHE A 101 1.31 -16.94 -12.22
C PHE A 101 1.18 -15.65 -13.03
N VAL A 102 2.30 -15.00 -13.37
CA VAL A 102 2.32 -13.78 -14.19
C VAL A 102 1.82 -14.05 -15.61
N ASN A 103 2.13 -15.22 -16.17
CA ASN A 103 1.76 -15.61 -17.53
C ASN A 103 0.30 -16.08 -17.64
N ASP A 104 -0.32 -16.55 -16.57
CA ASP A 104 -1.72 -16.98 -16.52
C ASP A 104 -2.70 -15.79 -16.49
N VAL A 105 -2.63 -14.89 -17.48
CA VAL A 105 -3.45 -13.67 -17.53
C VAL A 105 -4.95 -14.00 -17.55
N GLU A 106 -5.34 -15.09 -18.21
CA GLU A 106 -6.73 -15.56 -18.29
C GLU A 106 -7.23 -16.18 -16.97
N GLY A 107 -6.34 -16.46 -16.01
CA GLY A 107 -6.70 -16.99 -14.69
C GLY A 107 -7.26 -18.41 -14.73
N LYS A 108 -6.73 -19.25 -15.63
CA LYS A 108 -7.14 -20.65 -15.82
C LYS A 108 -6.51 -21.59 -14.81
N LEU A 109 -5.42 -21.16 -14.16
CA LEU A 109 -4.71 -21.97 -13.17
C LEU A 109 -5.07 -21.50 -11.75
N GLU A 110 -5.15 -22.45 -10.83
CA GLU A 110 -5.20 -22.16 -9.41
C GLU A 110 -3.79 -21.85 -8.90
N HIS A 111 -3.65 -20.75 -8.17
CA HIS A 111 -2.39 -20.30 -7.59
C HIS A 111 -2.55 -20.13 -6.08
N ASP A 112 -1.80 -20.90 -5.31
CA ASP A 112 -1.73 -20.78 -3.86
C ASP A 112 -0.76 -19.66 -3.46
N LEU A 113 -1.16 -18.41 -3.71
CA LEU A 113 -0.39 -17.22 -3.33
C LEU A 113 -1.15 -16.40 -2.27
N PRO A 114 -0.50 -16.05 -1.15
CA PRO A 114 -1.17 -15.38 -0.04
C PRO A 114 -1.66 -13.99 -0.44
N GLY A 115 -2.93 -13.71 -0.21
CA GLY A 115 -3.59 -12.44 -0.51
C GLY A 115 -4.09 -12.31 -1.95
N TRP A 116 -3.80 -13.26 -2.86
CA TRP A 116 -4.11 -13.11 -4.28
C TRP A 116 -5.61 -12.96 -4.54
N LYS A 117 -6.43 -13.81 -3.92
CA LYS A 117 -7.90 -13.80 -4.07
C LYS A 117 -8.49 -12.43 -3.75
N ARG A 118 -8.00 -11.77 -2.70
CA ARG A 118 -8.46 -10.42 -2.35
C ARG A 118 -7.86 -9.35 -3.26
N TYR A 119 -6.57 -9.47 -3.59
CA TYR A 119 -5.89 -8.51 -4.47
C TYR A 119 -6.56 -8.41 -5.84
N ARG A 120 -6.93 -9.54 -6.45
CA ARG A 120 -7.63 -9.55 -7.74
C ARG A 120 -9.02 -8.91 -7.68
N GLN A 121 -9.69 -8.96 -6.54
CA GLN A 121 -11.02 -8.38 -6.35
C GLN A 121 -10.96 -6.86 -6.21
N VAL A 122 -10.02 -6.35 -5.42
CA VAL A 122 -9.98 -4.90 -5.10
C VAL A 122 -9.07 -4.10 -6.04
N VAL A 123 -8.00 -4.73 -6.56
CA VAL A 123 -7.01 -4.04 -7.39
C VAL A 123 -7.19 -4.42 -8.87
N GLY A 124 -7.14 -5.71 -9.20
CA GLY A 124 -7.26 -6.19 -10.57
C GLY A 124 -6.37 -7.40 -10.85
N SER A 125 -6.44 -7.94 -12.07
CA SER A 125 -5.78 -9.21 -12.42
C SER A 125 -5.16 -9.29 -13.81
N ASP A 126 -5.03 -8.16 -14.52
CA ASP A 126 -4.27 -8.13 -15.78
C ASP A 126 -2.77 -8.39 -15.55
N LYS A 127 -2.00 -8.41 -16.64
CA LYS A 127 -0.56 -8.66 -16.61
C LYS A 127 0.21 -7.71 -15.68
N ASN A 128 -0.12 -6.43 -15.65
CA ASN A 128 0.58 -5.44 -14.80
C ASN A 128 0.23 -5.65 -13.32
N HIS A 129 -1.02 -5.99 -13.02
CA HIS A 129 -1.46 -6.35 -11.66
C HIS A 129 -0.72 -7.59 -11.14
N ARG A 130 -0.62 -8.64 -11.97
CA ARG A 130 0.10 -9.87 -11.62
C ARG A 130 1.60 -9.62 -11.45
N LEU A 131 2.23 -8.82 -12.31
CA LEU A 131 3.65 -8.45 -12.17
C LEU A 131 3.93 -7.72 -10.85
N LEU A 132 3.09 -6.76 -10.49
CA LEU A 132 3.22 -6.06 -9.21
C LEU A 132 2.98 -7.02 -8.04
N PHE A 133 1.92 -7.82 -8.09
CA PHE A 133 1.60 -8.77 -7.03
C PHE A 133 2.70 -9.82 -6.84
N ALA A 134 3.26 -10.39 -7.91
CA ALA A 134 4.41 -11.29 -7.83
C ALA A 134 5.63 -10.62 -7.16
N SER A 135 5.85 -9.33 -7.43
CA SER A 135 6.89 -8.55 -6.75
C SER A 135 6.56 -8.35 -5.26
N MET A 136 5.30 -8.10 -4.91
CA MET A 136 4.87 -8.01 -3.51
C MET A 136 5.11 -9.32 -2.77
N VAL A 137 4.77 -10.47 -3.37
CA VAL A 137 5.02 -11.78 -2.75
C VAL A 137 6.52 -11.99 -2.56
N ARG A 138 7.36 -11.66 -3.56
CA ARG A 138 8.82 -11.77 -3.42
C ARG A 138 9.37 -10.92 -2.27
N SER A 139 8.85 -9.72 -2.07
CA SER A 139 9.34 -8.79 -1.05
C SER A 139 8.70 -8.98 0.33
N GLU A 140 7.45 -9.45 0.40
CA GLU A 140 6.61 -9.37 1.60
C GLU A 140 5.73 -10.62 1.83
N ALA A 141 6.13 -11.80 1.34
CA ALA A 141 5.36 -13.05 1.49
C ALA A 141 4.88 -13.32 2.93
N SER A 142 5.75 -13.14 3.93
CA SER A 142 5.40 -13.36 5.34
C SER A 142 4.28 -12.43 5.81
N LEU A 143 4.29 -11.17 5.38
CA LEU A 143 3.24 -10.20 5.71
C LEU A 143 1.91 -10.57 5.06
N LEU A 144 1.93 -10.94 3.77
CA LEU A 144 0.74 -11.37 3.04
C LEU A 144 0.15 -12.66 3.62
N HIS A 145 1.00 -13.61 4.03
CA HIS A 145 0.55 -14.83 4.69
C HIS A 145 -0.05 -14.55 6.08
N ALA A 146 0.57 -13.65 6.86
CA ALA A 146 0.01 -13.21 8.14
C ALA A 146 -1.34 -12.50 7.96
N MET A 147 -1.52 -11.74 6.88
CA MET A 147 -2.78 -11.09 6.52
C MET A 147 -3.91 -12.12 6.28
N ASP A 148 -3.65 -13.16 5.49
CA ASP A 148 -4.63 -14.21 5.19
C ASP A 148 -4.99 -15.05 6.42
N THR A 149 -3.98 -15.43 7.21
CA THR A 149 -4.18 -16.26 8.41
C THR A 149 -4.63 -15.47 9.63
N LYS A 150 -4.52 -14.12 9.58
CA LYS A 150 -4.71 -13.17 10.70
C LYS A 150 -3.79 -13.41 11.91
N LYS A 151 -2.85 -14.34 11.83
CA LYS A 151 -1.94 -14.67 12.94
C LYS A 151 -0.87 -13.60 13.10
N HIS A 152 -0.84 -12.94 14.25
CA HIS A 152 0.11 -11.86 14.57
C HIS A 152 0.17 -10.72 13.53
N PHE A 153 -0.89 -10.57 12.74
CA PHE A 153 -0.89 -9.69 11.56
C PHE A 153 -0.56 -8.23 11.91
N ASN A 154 -1.30 -7.62 12.84
CA ASN A 154 -1.09 -6.22 13.21
C ASN A 154 0.33 -5.95 13.72
N ALA A 155 0.85 -6.83 14.58
CA ALA A 155 2.20 -6.69 15.11
C ALA A 155 3.27 -6.84 14.01
N MET A 156 3.07 -7.77 13.07
CA MET A 156 3.95 -7.94 11.92
C MET A 156 3.90 -6.74 10.97
N PHE A 157 2.70 -6.22 10.70
CA PHE A 157 2.49 -5.03 9.89
C PHE A 157 3.17 -3.82 10.52
N GLU A 158 2.91 -3.54 11.79
CA GLU A 158 3.51 -2.41 12.52
C GLU A 158 5.04 -2.47 12.49
N ARG A 159 5.62 -3.64 12.80
CA ARG A 159 7.06 -3.86 12.71
C ARG A 159 7.58 -3.58 11.30
N ARG A 160 6.85 -4.01 10.27
CA ARG A 160 7.28 -3.85 8.88
C ARG A 160 7.26 -2.40 8.43
N VAL A 161 6.19 -1.65 8.74
CA VAL A 161 6.11 -0.22 8.41
C VAL A 161 7.22 0.57 9.09
N LYS A 162 7.50 0.28 10.37
CA LYS A 162 8.62 0.92 11.09
C LYS A 162 9.97 0.58 10.46
N ALA A 163 10.18 -0.67 10.05
CA ALA A 163 11.42 -1.11 9.41
C ALA A 163 11.69 -0.48 8.02
N LEU A 164 10.69 0.13 7.37
CA LEU A 164 10.90 0.86 6.12
C LEU A 164 11.08 2.37 6.32
N GLN A 165 11.02 2.86 7.55
CA GLN A 165 11.24 4.26 7.85
C GLN A 165 12.73 4.54 8.15
N PRO A 166 13.32 5.60 7.55
CA PRO A 166 14.71 5.98 7.79
C PRO A 166 15.00 6.27 9.27
N ALA A 167 14.05 6.87 9.99
CA ALA A 167 14.18 7.23 11.40
C ALA A 167 14.40 6.03 12.33
N TYR A 168 13.99 4.83 11.91
CA TYR A 168 14.06 3.61 12.71
C TYR A 168 15.17 2.64 12.29
N THR A 169 15.70 2.78 11.07
CA THR A 169 16.67 1.81 10.52
C THR A 169 18.12 2.21 10.76
N GLY A 170 18.42 3.48 11.00
CA GLY A 170 19.80 3.97 11.00
C GLY A 170 20.48 3.77 9.63
N ILE A 171 21.53 4.53 9.35
CA ILE A 171 22.16 4.56 8.00
C ILE A 171 22.70 3.18 7.58
N ARG A 172 23.02 2.28 8.53
CA ARG A 172 23.65 0.98 8.25
C ARG A 172 22.68 -0.16 7.90
N ASN A 173 21.38 -0.04 8.20
CA ASN A 173 20.39 -1.11 8.00
C ASN A 173 19.18 -0.65 7.15
N SER A 174 19.29 0.44 6.38
CA SER A 174 18.20 0.86 5.51
C SER A 174 18.01 -0.16 4.38
N GLN A 175 16.94 -0.97 4.49
CA GLN A 175 16.46 -1.69 3.33
C GLN A 175 16.02 -0.67 2.28
N SER A 176 16.48 -0.85 1.03
CA SER A 176 16.00 -0.04 -0.09
C SER A 176 14.50 -0.23 -0.22
N ILE A 177 13.74 0.87 -0.16
CA ILE A 177 12.29 0.85 -0.37
C ILE A 177 11.99 0.73 -1.86
N GLU A 178 11.15 -0.24 -2.21
CA GLU A 178 10.70 -0.46 -3.59
C GLU A 178 9.18 -0.33 -3.71
N ALA A 179 8.70 -0.17 -4.96
CA ALA A 179 7.28 -0.13 -5.27
C ALA A 179 6.52 -1.36 -4.73
N ALA A 180 7.16 -2.52 -4.70
CA ALA A 180 6.58 -3.76 -4.17
C ALA A 180 6.30 -3.67 -2.66
N ASN A 181 7.21 -3.09 -1.87
CA ASN A 181 7.02 -2.93 -0.42
C ASN A 181 5.86 -1.96 -0.14
N ILE A 182 5.82 -0.83 -0.86
CA ILE A 182 4.76 0.18 -0.70
C ILE A 182 3.40 -0.42 -1.07
N ALA A 183 3.32 -1.13 -2.22
CA ALA A 183 2.09 -1.79 -2.65
C ALA A 183 1.60 -2.82 -1.64
N ALA A 184 2.51 -3.67 -1.13
CA ALA A 184 2.19 -4.67 -0.13
C ALA A 184 1.69 -4.06 1.18
N LEU A 185 2.31 -2.96 1.66
CA LEU A 185 1.86 -2.28 2.87
C LEU A 185 0.52 -1.57 2.69
N LEU A 186 0.28 -0.90 1.56
CA LEU A 186 -1.02 -0.28 1.28
C LEU A 186 -2.12 -1.35 1.20
N PHE A 187 -1.86 -2.44 0.47
CA PHE A 187 -2.79 -3.55 0.31
C PHE A 187 -3.08 -4.28 1.62
N ALA A 188 -2.03 -4.67 2.35
CA ALA A 188 -2.18 -5.32 3.65
C ALA A 188 -2.86 -4.38 4.66
N GLY A 189 -2.59 -3.08 4.58
CA GLY A 189 -3.22 -2.04 5.40
C GLY A 189 -4.74 -2.03 5.35
N LEU A 190 -5.34 -2.52 4.27
CA LEU A 190 -6.80 -2.68 4.12
C LEU A 190 -7.38 -3.78 5.04
N SER A 191 -6.54 -4.58 5.69
CA SER A 191 -6.94 -5.71 6.54
C SER A 191 -6.74 -5.45 8.03
N ILE A 192 -6.19 -4.29 8.40
CA ILE A 192 -5.88 -3.95 9.79
C ILE A 192 -7.17 -3.65 10.54
N ASP A 193 -7.31 -4.21 11.74
CA ASP A 193 -8.44 -3.92 12.61
C ASP A 193 -8.35 -2.52 13.27
N ALA A 194 -9.36 -2.13 14.03
CA ALA A 194 -9.39 -0.82 14.67
C ALA A 194 -8.20 -0.57 15.62
N ALA A 195 -7.74 -1.60 16.34
CA ALA A 195 -6.62 -1.47 17.28
C ALA A 195 -5.31 -1.24 16.53
N GLY A 196 -5.05 -2.00 15.46
CA GLY A 196 -3.87 -1.82 14.63
C GLY A 196 -3.89 -0.50 13.85
N LYS A 197 -5.07 -0.03 13.41
CA LYS A 197 -5.22 1.27 12.74
C LYS A 197 -4.71 2.40 13.64
N ASN A 198 -5.11 2.39 14.92
CA ASN A 198 -4.69 3.40 15.91
C ASN A 198 -3.17 3.48 16.12
N THR A 199 -2.43 2.37 15.98
CA THR A 199 -0.97 2.37 16.16
C THR A 199 -0.20 2.62 14.87
N THR A 200 -0.78 2.33 13.70
CA THR A 200 -0.04 2.28 12.43
C THR A 200 -0.31 3.45 11.48
N HIS A 201 -1.40 4.20 11.65
CA HIS A 201 -1.75 5.32 10.74
C HIS A 201 -0.64 6.37 10.60
N HIS A 202 -0.09 6.84 11.71
CA HIS A 202 1.01 7.82 11.68
C HIS A 202 2.24 7.25 10.97
N HIS A 203 2.52 5.95 11.15
CA HIS A 203 3.66 5.32 10.51
C HIS A 203 3.47 5.18 8.99
N ILE A 204 2.28 4.82 8.52
CA ILE A 204 1.99 4.80 7.08
C ILE A 204 2.05 6.23 6.50
N TYR A 205 1.49 7.21 7.20
CA TYR A 205 1.57 8.61 6.82
C TYR A 205 3.01 9.10 6.65
N ASN A 206 3.88 8.85 7.64
CA ASN A 206 5.30 9.26 7.55
C ASN A 206 6.02 8.54 6.42
N LEU A 207 5.77 7.24 6.23
CA LEU A 207 6.36 6.46 5.14
C LEU A 207 5.97 7.06 3.79
N LEU A 208 4.71 7.42 3.59
CA LEU A 208 4.18 7.98 2.35
C LEU A 208 4.58 9.45 2.14
N ASN A 209 4.95 10.20 3.18
CA ASN A 209 5.50 11.54 3.03
C ASN A 209 7.03 11.57 2.92
N TYR A 210 7.69 10.41 3.00
CA TYR A 210 9.13 10.34 2.76
C TYR A 210 9.43 10.56 1.27
N ASN A 211 10.39 11.43 0.94
CA ASN A 211 10.72 11.84 -0.43
C ASN A 211 10.92 10.63 -1.37
N LYS A 212 11.65 9.61 -0.91
CA LYS A 212 11.89 8.42 -1.74
C LYS A 212 10.62 7.66 -2.08
N THR A 213 9.71 7.53 -1.11
CA THR A 213 8.41 6.91 -1.32
C THR A 213 7.57 7.72 -2.31
N MET A 214 7.55 9.05 -2.15
CA MET A 214 6.82 9.94 -3.07
C MET A 214 7.34 9.81 -4.51
N GLU A 215 8.67 9.77 -4.71
CA GLU A 215 9.29 9.54 -6.01
C GLU A 215 8.84 8.20 -6.63
N ILE A 216 8.82 7.13 -5.85
CA ILE A 216 8.43 5.80 -6.34
C ILE A 216 6.95 5.78 -6.73
N VAL A 217 6.07 6.32 -5.88
CA VAL A 217 4.63 6.33 -6.16
C VAL A 217 4.31 7.22 -7.36
N ARG A 218 4.96 8.38 -7.50
CA ARG A 218 4.69 9.33 -8.59
C ARG A 218 5.43 9.00 -9.89
N GLY A 219 6.61 8.38 -9.82
CA GLY A 219 7.52 8.21 -10.95
C GLY A 219 7.66 6.78 -11.48
N SER A 220 7.13 5.76 -10.79
CA SER A 220 7.22 4.39 -11.29
C SER A 220 6.22 4.10 -12.41
N ASN A 221 6.55 3.14 -13.28
CA ASN A 221 5.60 2.54 -14.23
C ASN A 221 4.41 1.82 -13.56
N ARG A 222 4.44 1.68 -12.23
CA ARG A 222 3.39 1.12 -11.38
C ARG A 222 2.47 2.18 -10.77
N LYS A 223 2.68 3.48 -11.08
CA LYS A 223 1.89 4.60 -10.56
C LYS A 223 0.38 4.34 -10.56
N PRO A 224 -0.28 3.89 -11.65
CA PRO A 224 -1.73 3.71 -11.63
C PRO A 224 -2.21 2.73 -10.54
N ILE A 225 -1.47 1.63 -10.34
CA ILE A 225 -1.83 0.62 -9.35
C ILE A 225 -1.49 1.09 -7.93
N LEU A 226 -0.36 1.78 -7.75
CA LEU A 226 0.02 2.36 -6.45
C LEU A 226 -0.97 3.46 -6.01
N VAL A 227 -1.37 4.34 -6.93
CA VAL A 227 -2.37 5.38 -6.68
C VAL A 227 -3.73 4.75 -6.35
N LYS A 228 -4.15 3.70 -7.06
CA LYS A 228 -5.37 2.95 -6.72
C LYS A 228 -5.32 2.34 -5.32
N LEU A 229 -4.20 1.70 -4.96
CA LEU A 229 -4.01 1.15 -3.61
C LEU A 229 -4.02 2.24 -2.53
N LEU A 230 -3.42 3.40 -2.82
CA LEU A 230 -3.44 4.55 -1.93
C LEU A 230 -4.85 5.13 -1.77
N ASP A 231 -5.61 5.27 -2.85
CA ASP A 231 -7.01 5.69 -2.86
C ASP A 231 -7.88 4.76 -1.98
N LEU A 232 -7.76 3.45 -2.17
CA LEU A 232 -8.43 2.46 -1.32
C LEU A 232 -8.04 2.63 0.15
N TRP A 233 -6.75 2.86 0.42
CA TRP A 233 -6.25 3.00 1.78
C TRP A 233 -6.78 4.28 2.45
N VAL A 234 -6.78 5.43 1.78
CA VAL A 234 -7.26 6.68 2.38
C VAL A 234 -8.76 6.62 2.66
N ARG A 235 -9.55 5.99 1.78
CA ARG A 235 -10.99 5.79 1.97
C ARG A 235 -11.31 4.85 3.13
N GLU A 236 -10.59 3.74 3.24
CA GLU A 236 -10.77 2.77 4.33
C GLU A 236 -10.39 3.34 5.72
N ASN A 237 -9.59 4.41 5.75
CA ASN A 237 -9.06 4.97 6.99
C ASN A 237 -9.61 6.38 7.31
N SER A 238 -10.42 6.98 6.42
CA SER A 238 -10.98 8.32 6.60
C SER A 238 -11.98 8.44 7.76
N ASN A 239 -12.66 7.34 8.11
CA ASN A 239 -13.63 7.27 9.21
C ASN A 239 -13.02 6.86 10.56
N GLY A 240 -11.70 6.71 10.64
CA GLY A 240 -11.00 6.33 11.86
C GLY A 240 -10.86 7.45 12.89
N ALA A 241 -10.24 7.13 14.03
CA ALA A 241 -9.96 8.10 15.10
C ALA A 241 -9.06 9.27 14.64
N ASN A 242 -8.22 9.06 13.62
CA ASN A 242 -7.36 10.09 13.06
C ASN A 242 -7.69 10.37 11.58
N LYS A 243 -8.67 11.25 11.36
CA LYS A 243 -9.13 11.67 10.03
C LYS A 243 -8.12 12.53 9.27
N PHE A 244 -7.14 13.11 9.98
CA PHE A 244 -6.16 14.02 9.41
C PHE A 244 -5.20 13.33 8.43
N TYR A 245 -4.63 12.19 8.80
CA TYR A 245 -3.61 11.56 7.95
C TYR A 245 -4.13 11.12 6.57
N PRO A 246 -5.28 10.43 6.44
CA PRO A 246 -5.84 10.08 5.13
C PRO A 246 -6.11 11.33 4.28
N LEU A 247 -6.74 12.35 4.87
CA LEU A 247 -7.04 13.61 4.18
C LEU A 247 -5.77 14.31 3.68
N MET A 248 -4.74 14.41 4.51
CA MET A 248 -3.46 14.98 4.12
C MET A 248 -2.81 14.22 2.96
N LEU A 249 -2.91 12.89 2.94
CA LEU A 249 -2.40 12.08 1.84
C LEU A 249 -3.16 12.33 0.54
N THR A 250 -4.47 12.61 0.58
CA THR A 250 -5.20 13.01 -0.63
C THR A 250 -4.62 14.27 -1.26
N MET A 251 -4.29 15.27 -0.43
CA MET A 251 -3.67 16.52 -0.89
C MET A 251 -2.23 16.32 -1.36
N THR A 252 -1.44 15.50 -0.66
CA THR A 252 -0.06 15.18 -1.05
C THR A 252 -0.02 14.43 -2.38
N TYR A 253 -0.94 13.51 -2.64
CA TYR A 253 -0.93 12.67 -3.84
C TYR A 253 -1.91 13.09 -4.93
N ASP A 254 -2.58 14.24 -4.75
CA ASP A 254 -3.54 14.81 -5.69
C ASP A 254 -4.71 13.86 -6.00
N LEU A 255 -5.22 13.18 -4.96
CA LEU A 255 -6.35 12.25 -5.06
C LEU A 255 -7.67 13.04 -5.02
N LYS A 256 -7.98 13.75 -6.11
CA LYS A 256 -9.09 14.71 -6.20
C LYS A 256 -10.41 14.17 -5.64
N ASP A 257 -10.89 13.05 -6.18
CA ASP A 257 -12.20 12.49 -5.83
C ASP A 257 -12.26 12.04 -4.36
N ALA A 258 -11.21 11.37 -3.87
CA ALA A 258 -11.12 10.96 -2.47
C ALA A 258 -11.02 12.16 -1.53
N GLY A 259 -10.22 13.17 -1.90
CA GLY A 259 -10.05 14.39 -1.11
C GLY A 259 -11.36 15.15 -0.97
N LEU A 260 -12.13 15.27 -2.06
CA LEU A 260 -13.44 15.93 -2.04
C LEU A 260 -14.46 15.15 -1.22
N GLU A 261 -14.55 13.84 -1.40
CA GLU A 261 -15.47 12.98 -0.63
C GLU A 261 -15.17 13.02 0.88
N ILE A 262 -13.90 12.81 1.25
CA ILE A 262 -13.46 12.81 2.65
C ILE A 262 -13.63 14.21 3.26
N GLY A 263 -13.32 15.26 2.50
CA GLY A 263 -13.51 16.66 2.91
C GLY A 263 -14.97 16.97 3.22
N LYS A 264 -15.89 16.62 2.31
CA LYS A 264 -17.34 16.78 2.51
C LYS A 264 -17.84 16.04 3.74
N ALA A 265 -17.49 14.77 3.88
CA ALA A 265 -17.88 13.97 5.04
C ALA A 265 -17.34 14.54 6.36
N THR A 266 -16.10 15.03 6.36
CA THR A 266 -15.46 15.61 7.55
C THR A 266 -16.06 16.96 7.95
N LEU A 267 -16.47 17.81 6.99
CA LEU A 267 -17.13 19.08 7.30
C LEU A 267 -18.55 18.91 7.85
N GLN A 268 -19.27 17.89 7.39
CA GLN A 268 -20.63 17.56 7.81
C GLN A 268 -20.67 16.89 9.19
N ASP A 269 -19.57 16.27 9.62
CA ASP A 269 -19.47 15.66 10.93
C ASP A 269 -19.28 16.71 12.04
N THR A 270 -20.35 16.95 12.81
CA THR A 270 -20.38 17.89 13.93
C THR A 270 -19.56 17.45 15.15
N THR A 271 -19.11 16.19 15.20
CA THR A 271 -18.23 15.69 16.27
C THR A 271 -16.74 15.98 16.01
N THR A 272 -16.40 16.32 14.77
CA THR A 272 -15.02 16.64 14.39
C THR A 272 -14.66 18.07 14.84
N SER A 273 -13.51 18.23 15.50
CA SER A 273 -13.06 19.55 15.99
C SER A 273 -12.80 20.54 14.86
N SER A 274 -12.97 21.83 15.12
CA SER A 274 -12.72 22.90 14.13
C SER A 274 -11.27 22.87 13.60
N SER A 275 -10.31 22.42 14.43
CA SER A 275 -8.91 22.22 14.02
C SER A 275 -8.73 21.18 12.92
N TYR A 276 -9.59 20.15 12.86
CA TYR A 276 -9.60 19.18 11.77
C TYR A 276 -10.52 19.62 10.61
N ARG A 277 -11.67 20.23 10.91
CA ARG A 277 -12.59 20.76 9.88
C ARG A 277 -11.91 21.80 8.99
N GLN A 278 -10.93 22.57 9.48
CA GLN A 278 -10.15 23.48 8.63
C GLN A 278 -9.46 22.73 7.46
N TYR A 279 -8.93 21.53 7.68
CA TYR A 279 -8.21 20.78 6.64
C TYR A 279 -9.19 20.17 5.64
N ALA A 280 -10.40 19.84 6.10
CA ALA A 280 -11.49 19.42 5.22
C ALA A 280 -11.91 20.57 4.29
N ALA A 281 -12.00 21.80 4.81
CA ALA A 281 -12.22 22.99 4.00
C ALA A 281 -11.08 23.22 2.97
N VAL A 282 -9.82 22.98 3.36
CA VAL A 282 -8.69 23.04 2.40
C VAL A 282 -8.88 22.03 1.26
N ALA A 283 -9.26 20.79 1.56
CA ALA A 283 -9.49 19.77 0.54
C ALA A 283 -10.64 20.15 -0.41
N ILE A 284 -11.73 20.72 0.13
CA ILE A 284 -12.84 21.23 -0.68
C ILE A 284 -12.37 22.38 -1.58
N ALA A 285 -11.65 23.36 -1.05
CA ALA A 285 -11.16 24.48 -1.86
C ALA A 285 -10.14 24.04 -2.93
N LYS A 286 -9.36 22.99 -2.65
CA LYS A 286 -8.33 22.47 -3.58
C LYS A 286 -8.93 21.64 -4.71
N PHE A 287 -9.94 20.83 -4.40
CA PHE A 287 -10.46 19.79 -5.28
C PHE A 287 -11.89 20.03 -5.79
N GLY A 288 -12.67 20.82 -5.07
CA GLY A 288 -14.05 21.17 -5.41
C GLY A 288 -14.16 22.33 -6.39
N GLY A 289 -15.41 22.64 -6.75
CA GLY A 289 -15.77 23.74 -7.64
C GLY A 289 -16.59 24.83 -6.96
N THR A 290 -17.23 25.67 -7.76
CA THR A 290 -18.11 26.76 -7.28
C THR A 290 -19.32 26.24 -6.52
N GLU A 291 -19.81 25.04 -6.87
CA GLU A 291 -20.89 24.33 -6.20
C GLU A 291 -20.58 23.95 -4.75
N ASP A 292 -19.29 23.93 -4.38
CA ASP A 292 -18.83 23.52 -3.06
C ASP A 292 -18.51 24.71 -2.13
N ILE A 293 -18.57 25.94 -2.64
CA ILE A 293 -18.22 27.17 -1.88
C ILE A 293 -19.02 27.28 -0.59
N GLU A 294 -20.33 27.05 -0.65
CA GLU A 294 -21.22 27.24 0.50
C GLU A 294 -20.96 26.23 1.63
N LEU A 295 -20.26 25.13 1.35
CA LEU A 295 -19.86 24.15 2.37
C LEU A 295 -18.89 24.73 3.41
N LEU A 296 -18.18 25.81 3.07
CA LEU A 296 -17.23 26.47 3.97
C LEU A 296 -17.92 27.47 4.92
N PHE A 297 -19.15 27.91 4.64
CA PHE A 297 -19.82 28.96 5.41
C PHE A 297 -19.97 28.67 6.91
N PRO A 298 -20.27 27.43 7.33
CA PRO A 298 -20.34 27.12 8.76
C PRO A 298 -19.05 27.44 9.52
N LEU A 299 -17.89 27.46 8.84
CA LEU A 299 -16.62 27.78 9.48
C LEU A 299 -16.39 29.29 9.66
N LEU A 300 -17.11 30.17 8.97
CA LEU A 300 -16.94 31.63 9.09
C LEU A 300 -17.35 32.17 10.46
N THR A 301 -18.18 31.43 11.18
CA THR A 301 -18.59 31.80 12.55
C THR A 301 -17.75 31.11 13.63
N GLU A 302 -16.84 30.20 13.25
CA GLU A 302 -16.05 29.40 14.19
C GLU A 302 -14.84 30.20 14.72
N LYS A 303 -14.93 30.65 15.98
CA LYS A 303 -13.86 31.41 16.66
C LYS A 303 -12.77 30.52 17.29
N THR A 304 -12.87 29.21 17.15
CA THR A 304 -11.88 28.24 17.66
C THR A 304 -10.50 28.56 17.11
N VAL A 305 -9.51 28.73 17.99
CA VAL A 305 -8.10 28.88 17.61
C VAL A 305 -7.58 27.54 17.11
N VAL A 306 -7.16 27.51 15.85
CA VAL A 306 -6.69 26.29 15.17
C VAL A 306 -5.17 26.26 15.01
N HIS A 307 -4.52 27.42 15.06
CA HIS A 307 -3.06 27.56 15.08
C HIS A 307 -2.65 28.72 15.97
N THR A 308 -1.46 28.61 16.57
CA THR A 308 -0.80 29.73 17.25
C THR A 308 0.65 29.74 16.79
N TRP A 309 1.12 30.87 16.29
CA TRP A 309 2.50 31.01 15.85
C TRP A 309 3.05 32.39 16.22
N SER A 310 4.37 32.46 16.39
CA SER A 310 5.06 33.67 16.77
C SER A 310 5.71 34.33 15.56
N THR A 311 5.61 35.65 15.48
CA THR A 311 6.25 36.47 14.45
C THR A 311 6.65 37.82 15.01
N ASN A 312 7.85 38.28 14.67
CA ASN A 312 8.34 39.60 15.10
C ASN A 312 7.66 40.76 14.33
N GLN A 313 6.79 40.44 13.36
CA GLN A 313 6.09 41.42 12.53
C GLN A 313 4.80 41.96 13.18
N VAL A 314 4.39 41.43 14.33
CA VAL A 314 3.17 41.82 15.05
C VAL A 314 3.51 42.27 16.46
N GLU A 315 2.87 43.34 16.93
CA GLU A 315 2.96 43.79 18.32
C GLU A 315 2.43 42.72 19.29
N GLY A 316 3.21 42.35 20.30
CA GLY A 316 2.93 41.20 21.17
C GLY A 316 3.37 39.84 20.60
N GLY A 317 3.82 39.79 19.35
CA GLY A 317 4.61 38.70 18.78
C GLY A 317 3.87 37.38 18.54
N ILE A 318 2.55 37.31 18.70
CA ILE A 318 1.75 36.07 18.59
C ILE A 318 0.52 36.32 17.74
N ILE A 319 0.32 35.47 16.73
CA ILE A 319 -0.93 35.41 15.95
C ILE A 319 -1.69 34.13 16.33
N ARG A 320 -2.96 34.30 16.68
CA ARG A 320 -3.90 33.21 16.96
C ARG A 320 -4.86 33.08 15.78
N THR A 321 -4.58 32.12 14.91
CA THR A 321 -5.41 31.88 13.73
C THR A 321 -6.65 31.11 14.13
N GLN A 322 -7.82 31.64 13.80
CA GLN A 322 -9.12 31.02 14.05
C GLN A 322 -9.58 30.22 12.83
N ALA A 323 -10.47 29.25 13.01
CA ALA A 323 -11.03 28.47 11.91
C ALA A 323 -11.69 29.37 10.84
N ARG A 324 -12.39 30.42 11.26
CA ARG A 324 -12.97 31.44 10.37
C ARG A 324 -11.97 32.19 9.49
N ASP A 325 -10.72 32.32 9.95
CA ASP A 325 -9.66 33.01 9.22
C ASP A 325 -9.18 32.14 8.05
N VAL A 326 -9.04 30.84 8.30
CA VAL A 326 -8.68 29.86 7.27
C VAL A 326 -9.82 29.72 6.27
N ALA A 327 -11.07 29.62 6.73
CA ALA A 327 -12.24 29.52 5.86
C ALA A 327 -12.38 30.72 4.92
N LEU A 328 -12.22 31.95 5.45
CA LEU A 328 -12.27 33.15 4.62
C LEU A 328 -11.14 33.15 3.57
N ALA A 329 -9.91 32.80 3.93
CA ALA A 329 -8.80 32.72 2.98
C ALA A 329 -9.09 31.72 1.84
N LEU A 330 -9.71 30.59 2.15
CA LEU A 330 -10.10 29.59 1.17
C LEU A 330 -11.22 30.08 0.25
N LEU A 331 -12.22 30.79 0.79
CA LEU A 331 -13.29 31.37 -0.02
C LEU A 331 -12.76 32.44 -0.99
N LEU A 332 -11.80 33.27 -0.55
CA LEU A 332 -11.12 34.21 -1.43
C LEU A 332 -10.37 33.51 -2.56
N TYR A 333 -9.72 32.38 -2.26
CA TYR A 333 -9.07 31.56 -3.29
C TYR A 333 -10.09 30.96 -4.28
N MET A 334 -11.15 30.33 -3.80
CA MET A 334 -12.19 29.73 -4.66
C MET A 334 -12.90 30.77 -5.54
N THR A 335 -12.98 32.02 -5.07
CA THR A 335 -13.60 33.14 -5.78
C THR A 335 -12.60 34.03 -6.52
N ARG A 336 -11.32 33.62 -6.58
CA ARG A 336 -10.22 34.30 -7.30
C ARG A 336 -10.00 35.75 -6.88
N GLN A 337 -10.18 36.03 -5.60
CA GLN A 337 -9.97 37.35 -5.00
C GLN A 337 -8.57 37.45 -4.38
N SER A 338 -8.02 38.66 -4.34
CA SER A 338 -6.74 38.94 -3.68
C SER A 338 -6.89 38.85 -2.16
N HIS A 339 -6.06 38.04 -1.51
CA HIS A 339 -6.00 37.98 -0.05
C HIS A 339 -5.54 39.31 0.57
N GLU A 340 -4.66 40.05 -0.10
CA GLU A 340 -4.15 41.34 0.37
C GLU A 340 -5.27 42.39 0.48
N ASP A 341 -6.23 42.37 -0.44
CA ASP A 341 -7.40 43.27 -0.42
C ASP A 341 -8.26 43.06 0.83
N TYR A 342 -8.14 41.89 1.47
CA TYR A 342 -8.85 41.53 2.69
C TYR A 342 -7.96 41.62 3.94
N GLY A 343 -6.74 42.15 3.83
CA GLY A 343 -5.85 42.40 4.96
C GLY A 343 -4.99 41.20 5.39
N TYR A 344 -4.92 40.13 4.60
CA TYR A 344 -4.02 39.00 4.87
C TYR A 344 -2.56 39.36 4.58
N LYS A 345 -1.86 39.89 5.59
CA LYS A 345 -0.45 40.31 5.45
C LYS A 345 0.57 39.17 5.52
N TYR A 346 0.19 38.04 6.12
CA TYR A 346 1.13 36.98 6.48
C TYR A 346 0.91 35.68 5.74
N ILE A 347 -0.06 35.63 4.83
CA ILE A 347 -0.46 34.39 4.16
C ILE A 347 0.72 33.82 3.36
N GLN A 348 1.00 32.53 3.56
CA GLN A 348 2.11 31.83 2.94
C GLN A 348 1.56 30.71 2.05
N PRO A 349 1.77 30.78 0.72
CA PRO A 349 1.38 29.71 -0.20
C PRO A 349 1.98 28.36 0.18
N ASN A 350 1.22 27.30 -0.05
CA ASN A 350 1.63 25.91 0.16
C ASN A 350 1.11 25.06 -1.01
N PRO A 351 1.97 24.39 -1.80
CA PRO A 351 1.54 23.64 -2.97
C PRO A 351 0.61 22.46 -2.63
N THR A 352 0.74 21.89 -1.43
CA THR A 352 -0.10 20.78 -0.95
C THR A 352 -1.45 21.29 -0.45
N MET A 353 -1.46 22.33 0.38
CA MET A 353 -2.64 22.81 1.13
C MET A 353 -3.20 24.15 0.65
N ILE A 354 -2.79 24.64 -0.52
CA ILE A 354 -3.03 26.01 -1.02
C ILE A 354 -2.24 27.06 -0.20
N PHE A 355 -2.37 27.06 1.13
CA PHE A 355 -1.61 27.91 2.05
C PHE A 355 -1.27 27.19 3.35
N ASN A 356 -0.30 27.72 4.09
CA ASN A 356 -0.02 27.28 5.45
C ASN A 356 -1.13 27.79 6.39
N GLY A 357 -1.91 26.88 7.00
CA GLY A 357 -3.05 27.27 7.85
C GLY A 357 -2.68 28.23 8.99
N TYR A 358 -1.48 28.10 9.59
CA TYR A 358 -1.03 29.04 10.63
C TYR A 358 -0.91 30.48 10.10
N SER A 359 -0.58 30.65 8.82
CA SER A 359 -0.30 31.95 8.21
C SER A 359 -1.55 32.77 7.86
N CYS A 360 -2.74 32.17 7.96
CA CYS A 360 -4.01 32.83 7.63
C CYS A 360 -4.55 33.74 8.74
N GLY A 361 -3.87 33.87 9.89
CA GLY A 361 -4.39 34.65 11.03
C GLY A 361 -4.21 36.17 10.86
N PHE A 362 -5.04 36.92 11.58
CA PHE A 362 -4.97 38.39 11.67
C PHE A 362 -4.24 38.85 12.93
N ALA A 363 -3.68 40.05 12.88
CA ALA A 363 -3.00 40.68 14.01
C ALA A 363 -3.96 41.16 15.12
N SER A 364 -5.23 41.42 14.79
CA SER A 364 -6.24 41.84 15.74
C SER A 364 -7.64 41.34 15.35
N ASP A 365 -8.57 41.35 16.30
CA ASP A 365 -9.97 40.97 16.05
C ASP A 365 -10.68 41.97 15.15
N GLU A 366 -10.33 43.26 15.24
CA GLU A 366 -10.89 44.32 14.40
C GLU A 366 -10.57 44.11 12.91
N LEU A 367 -9.31 43.78 12.58
CA LEU A 367 -8.91 43.48 11.20
C LEU A 367 -9.62 42.25 10.64
N ARG A 368 -9.80 41.25 11.49
CA ARG A 368 -10.51 40.02 11.14
C ARG A 368 -11.98 40.30 10.83
N ASP A 369 -12.66 41.04 11.69
CA ASP A 369 -14.08 41.34 11.53
C ASP A 369 -14.30 42.24 10.29
N GLN A 370 -13.40 43.19 10.00
CA GLN A 370 -13.41 43.97 8.75
C GLN A 370 -13.32 43.08 7.50
N ALA A 371 -12.44 42.09 7.50
CA ALA A 371 -12.28 41.16 6.38
C ALA A 371 -13.55 40.31 6.17
N GLN A 372 -14.14 39.82 7.27
CA GLN A 372 -15.39 39.04 7.27
C GLN A 372 -16.57 39.86 6.73
N GLU A 373 -16.75 41.10 7.22
CA GLU A 373 -17.80 42.00 6.75
C GLU A 373 -17.65 42.35 5.26
N LYS A 374 -16.42 42.66 4.83
CA LYS A 374 -16.11 42.92 3.42
C LYS A 374 -16.50 41.73 2.54
N TRP A 375 -16.19 40.51 2.98
CA TRP A 375 -16.50 39.30 2.21
C TRP A 375 -17.99 39.04 2.18
N ALA A 376 -18.69 39.18 3.32
CA ALA A 376 -20.13 38.99 3.40
C ALA A 376 -20.88 39.95 2.45
N LYS A 377 -20.47 41.22 2.40
CA LYS A 377 -21.03 42.20 1.45
C LYS A 377 -20.76 41.80 0.00
N TRP A 378 -19.51 41.45 -0.32
CA TRP A 378 -19.16 41.03 -1.67
C TRP A 378 -19.94 39.78 -2.10
N TRP A 379 -20.08 38.79 -1.24
CA TRP A 379 -20.83 37.57 -1.52
C TRP A 379 -22.31 37.87 -1.78
N ALA A 380 -22.95 38.71 -0.96
CA ALA A 380 -24.34 39.13 -1.17
C ALA A 380 -24.57 39.75 -2.56
N ASP A 381 -23.62 40.57 -3.02
CA ASP A 381 -23.70 41.27 -4.30
C ASP A 381 -23.34 40.37 -5.51
N ASN A 382 -22.53 39.32 -5.31
CA ASN A 382 -21.92 38.56 -6.42
C ASN A 382 -22.29 37.08 -6.48
N LYS A 383 -22.97 36.51 -5.47
CA LYS A 383 -23.23 35.05 -5.37
C LYS A 383 -23.90 34.46 -6.62
N GLN A 384 -24.85 35.17 -7.22
CA GLN A 384 -25.56 34.64 -8.39
C GLN A 384 -24.60 34.45 -9.55
N LYS A 385 -23.73 35.43 -9.78
CA LYS A 385 -22.70 35.35 -10.83
C LYS A 385 -21.73 34.21 -10.56
N VAL A 386 -21.23 34.09 -9.33
CA VAL A 386 -20.27 33.03 -8.97
C VAL A 386 -20.85 31.62 -9.14
N LEU A 387 -22.14 31.43 -8.81
CA LEU A 387 -22.79 30.12 -8.88
C LEU A 387 -23.30 29.77 -10.28
N THR A 388 -23.41 30.73 -11.20
CA THR A 388 -23.87 30.50 -12.59
C THR A 388 -22.78 30.58 -13.64
N ASP A 389 -21.61 31.14 -13.32
CA ASP A 389 -20.45 31.08 -14.20
C ASP A 389 -19.97 29.61 -14.23
N GLU A 390 -20.54 28.83 -15.15
CA GLU A 390 -19.99 27.54 -15.58
C GLU A 390 -18.67 27.82 -16.28
N GLU A 391 -17.54 27.45 -15.66
CA GLU A 391 -16.25 27.37 -16.36
C GLU A 391 -16.15 26.18 -17.29
#